data_AF-A0A9D4GFF4-F1
#
_entry.id   AF-A0A9D4GFF4-F1
#
_cell.length_a   1.000
_cell.length_b   1.000
_cell.length_c   1.000
_cell.angle_alpha   90.00
_cell.angle_beta   90.00
_cell.angle_gamma   90.00
#
_symmetry.space_group_name_H-M   'P 1'
#
loop_
_entity.id
_entity.type
_entity.pdbx_description
1 polymer ?
#
loop_
_entity_poly.entity_id
_entity_poly.type
_entity_poly.pdbx_seq_one_letter_code
_entity_poly.pdbx_strand_id
1 'polypeptide(L)'
;MPTDMSTTAAPMTTTKPPTVLFDMKSHKAMVVAADGCYEYHMNHQDTLDHANNLAALTQRIIDAWTARKNTQETGHHHIDHMTPEITTACASLPVYSFD
;
A
#
# COMPACT_ATOMS: atom_id res chain seq x y z
N MET A 1 -17.57 46.64 -3.29
CA MET A 1 -16.98 45.87 -2.18
C MET A 1 -18.08 45.02 -1.54
N PRO A 2 -17.81 43.83 -0.99
CA PRO A 2 -16.92 42.72 -1.40
C PRO A 2 -17.77 41.45 -1.71
N THR A 3 -17.25 40.31 -2.15
CA THR A 3 -16.87 39.19 -1.27
C THR A 3 -15.98 38.25 -2.07
N ASP A 4 -14.73 38.14 -1.63
CA ASP A 4 -13.73 37.19 -2.10
C ASP A 4 -14.09 35.81 -1.55
N MET A 5 -14.38 34.84 -2.42
CA MET A 5 -14.59 33.44 -2.02
C MET A 5 -13.22 32.79 -1.88
N SER A 6 -12.71 32.79 -0.65
CA SER A 6 -11.53 32.04 -0.26
C SER A 6 -11.84 30.54 -0.33
N THR A 7 -11.51 29.90 -1.45
CA THR A 7 -11.45 28.45 -1.56
C THR A 7 -10.23 27.97 -0.77
N THR A 8 -10.47 27.49 0.45
CA THR A 8 -9.48 26.75 1.23
C THR A 8 -9.11 25.49 0.47
N ALA A 9 -8.05 25.54 -0.32
CA ALA A 9 -7.37 24.34 -0.80
C ALA A 9 -6.85 23.60 0.43
N ALA A 10 -7.35 22.37 0.66
CA ALA A 10 -6.80 21.49 1.67
C ALA A 10 -5.29 21.36 1.41
N PRO A 11 -4.42 21.46 2.43
CA PRO A 11 -3.00 21.23 2.25
C PRO A 11 -2.83 19.76 1.83
N MET A 12 -2.50 19.54 0.56
CA MET A 12 -1.96 18.27 0.10
C MET A 12 -0.62 18.09 0.82
N THR A 13 -0.69 17.44 1.98
CA THR A 13 0.48 16.95 2.70
C THR A 13 1.27 16.17 1.67
N THR A 14 2.51 16.58 1.43
CA THR A 14 3.43 15.92 0.51
C THR A 14 3.86 14.61 1.16
N THR A 15 2.92 13.67 1.26
CA THR A 15 3.16 12.31 1.69
C THR A 15 3.91 11.65 0.56
N LYS A 16 5.11 11.12 0.84
CA LYS A 16 5.86 10.29 -0.11
C LYS A 16 4.88 9.31 -0.76
N PRO A 17 4.86 9.17 -2.09
CA PRO A 17 3.96 8.23 -2.75
C PRO A 17 4.20 6.82 -2.18
N PRO A 18 3.14 6.03 -1.98
CA PRO A 18 3.28 4.69 -1.42
C PRO A 18 4.20 3.86 -2.29
N THR A 19 5.04 3.04 -1.67
CA THR A 19 5.91 2.08 -2.37
C THR A 19 5.27 0.71 -2.31
N VAL A 20 5.19 0.00 -3.44
CA VAL A 20 4.67 -1.39 -3.47
C VAL A 20 5.85 -2.35 -3.57
N LEU A 21 5.96 -3.24 -2.58
CA LEU A 21 6.96 -4.30 -2.53
C LEU A 21 6.27 -5.64 -2.70
N PHE A 22 6.89 -6.57 -3.42
CA PHE A 22 6.28 -7.85 -3.75
C PHE A 22 6.99 -9.01 -3.04
N ASP A 23 6.21 -9.92 -2.49
CA ASP A 23 6.67 -11.24 -2.04
C ASP A 23 5.93 -12.33 -2.84
N MET A 24 6.54 -12.68 -3.98
CA MET A 24 6.01 -13.69 -4.89
C MET A 24 6.06 -15.11 -4.30
N LYS A 25 6.78 -15.35 -3.21
CA LYS A 25 6.77 -16.65 -2.53
C LYS A 25 5.50 -16.82 -1.70
N SER A 26 5.04 -15.75 -1.06
CA SER A 26 3.83 -15.76 -0.22
C SER A 26 2.57 -15.31 -0.97
N HIS A 27 2.70 -14.95 -2.26
CA HIS A 27 1.62 -14.39 -3.09
C HIS A 27 1.03 -13.13 -2.45
N LYS A 28 1.90 -12.24 -1.98
CA LYS A 28 1.52 -11.02 -1.28
C LYS A 28 2.27 -9.81 -1.83
N ALA A 29 1.64 -8.65 -1.73
CA ALA A 29 2.29 -7.37 -1.92
C ALA A 29 2.14 -6.54 -0.64
N MET A 30 3.09 -5.64 -0.41
CA MET A 30 3.10 -4.72 0.71
C MET A 30 3.08 -3.29 0.19
N VAL A 31 2.06 -2.52 0.57
CA VAL A 31 2.01 -1.09 0.30
C VAL A 31 2.60 -0.37 1.49
N VAL A 32 3.78 0.21 1.32
CA VAL A 32 4.51 0.97 2.34
C VAL A 32 4.14 2.45 2.19
N ALA A 33 3.36 2.97 3.14
CA ALA A 33 2.96 4.36 3.23
C ALA A 33 3.53 5.02 4.50
N ALA A 34 3.33 6.33 4.65
CA ALA A 34 3.87 7.07 5.79
C ALA A 34 3.23 6.68 7.14
N ASP A 35 2.03 6.14 7.10
CA ASP A 35 1.20 5.79 8.26
C ASP A 35 1.19 4.29 8.58
N GLY A 36 1.70 3.44 7.69
CA GLY A 36 1.66 2.00 7.90
C GLY A 36 2.13 1.19 6.70
N CYS A 37 2.25 -0.11 6.94
CA CYS A 37 2.45 -1.13 5.92
C CYS A 37 1.16 -1.93 5.72
N TYR A 38 0.70 -2.03 4.48
CA TYR A 38 -0.59 -2.63 4.16
C TYR A 38 -0.40 -3.87 3.29
N GLU A 39 -0.71 -5.03 3.85
CA GLU A 39 -0.65 -6.31 3.20
C GLU A 39 -1.82 -6.47 2.21
N TYR A 40 -1.48 -6.77 0.97
CA TYR A 40 -2.38 -7.11 -0.12
C TYR A 40 -2.18 -8.57 -0.52
N HIS A 41 -3.27 -9.35 -0.59
CA HIS A 41 -3.22 -10.75 -1.04
C HIS A 41 -3.40 -10.78 -2.55
N MET A 42 -2.41 -11.32 -3.25
CA MET A 42 -2.44 -11.41 -4.71
C MET A 42 -3.28 -12.59 -5.14
N ASN A 43 -4.19 -12.36 -6.09
CA ASN A 43 -4.90 -13.45 -6.74
C ASN A 43 -4.03 -14.10 -7.85
N HIS A 44 -4.59 -15.12 -8.50
CA HIS A 44 -3.89 -15.82 -9.60
C HIS A 44 -3.53 -14.88 -10.76
N GLN A 45 -4.43 -13.97 -11.15
CA GLN A 45 -4.17 -13.03 -12.23
C GLN A 45 -3.08 -12.02 -11.86
N ASP A 46 -3.06 -11.54 -10.62
CA ASP A 46 -2.02 -10.64 -10.14
C ASP A 46 -0.64 -11.31 -10.16
N THR A 47 -0.59 -12.61 -9.87
CA THR A 47 0.65 -13.38 -9.95
C THR A 47 1.17 -13.46 -11.39
N LEU A 48 0.28 -13.66 -12.37
CA LEU A 48 0.62 -13.63 -13.79
C LEU A 48 1.04 -12.22 -14.25
N ASP A 49 0.34 -11.20 -13.77
CA ASP A 49 0.61 -9.80 -14.13
C ASP A 49 1.91 -9.28 -13.52
N HIS A 50 2.40 -9.84 -12.42
CA HIS A 50 3.71 -9.49 -11.88
C HIS A 50 4.83 -9.72 -12.92
N ALA A 51 4.75 -10.80 -13.71
CA ALA A 51 5.72 -11.10 -14.76
C ALA A 51 5.43 -10.37 -16.09
N ASN A 52 4.14 -10.15 -16.41
CA ASN A 52 3.73 -9.71 -17.74
C ASN A 52 3.37 -8.21 -17.82
N ASN A 53 2.95 -7.60 -16.71
CA ASN A 53 2.46 -6.22 -16.65
C ASN A 53 2.55 -5.63 -15.22
N LEU A 54 3.77 -5.53 -14.69
CA LEU A 54 4.03 -5.07 -13.33
C LEU A 54 3.46 -3.67 -13.06
N ALA A 55 3.48 -2.78 -14.05
CA ALA A 55 2.97 -1.41 -13.91
C ALA A 55 1.45 -1.40 -13.67
N ALA A 56 0.69 -2.17 -14.45
CA ALA A 56 -0.76 -2.26 -14.26
C ALA A 56 -1.11 -2.94 -12.92
N LEU A 57 -0.38 -3.98 -12.53
CA LEU A 57 -0.55 -4.62 -11.22
C LEU A 57 -0.31 -3.62 -10.08
N THR A 58 0.81 -2.89 -10.13
CA THR A 58 1.16 -1.89 -9.11
C THR A 58 0.06 -0.84 -8.98
N GLN A 59 -0.47 -0.35 -10.11
CA GLN A 59 -1.56 0.62 -10.09
C GLN A 59 -2.82 0.04 -9.45
N ARG A 60 -3.22 -1.20 -9.79
CA ARG A 60 -4.39 -1.84 -9.17
C ARG A 60 -4.25 -2.01 -7.66
N ILE A 61 -3.05 -2.37 -7.18
CA ILE A 61 -2.78 -2.49 -5.75
C ILE A 61 -2.91 -1.13 -5.05
N ILE A 62 -2.39 -0.05 -5.66
CA ILE A 62 -2.51 1.32 -5.14
C ILE A 62 -3.98 1.77 -5.14
N ASP A 63 -4.73 1.46 -6.20
CA ASP A 63 -6.16 1.80 -6.29
C ASP A 63 -6.97 1.06 -5.23
N ALA A 64 -6.72 -0.25 -5.04
CA ALA A 64 -7.34 -1.05 -3.99
C ALA A 64 -7.00 -0.52 -2.59
N TRP A 65 -5.73 -0.20 -2.35
CA TRP A 65 -5.30 0.43 -1.10
C TRP A 65 -5.98 1.78 -0.89
N THR A 66 -6.09 2.63 -1.91
CA THR A 66 -6.76 3.94 -1.80
C THR A 66 -8.26 3.80 -1.52
N ALA A 67 -8.90 2.77 -2.08
CA ALA A 67 -10.32 2.48 -1.92
C ALA A 67 -10.65 1.63 -0.68
N ARG A 68 -9.64 1.20 0.09
CA ARG A 68 -9.80 0.30 1.25
C ARG A 68 -10.83 0.85 2.24
N LYS A 69 -11.74 -0.02 2.69
CA LYS A 69 -12.75 0.34 3.71
C LYS A 69 -12.49 -0.33 5.03
N ASN A 70 -11.89 -1.52 4.99
CA ASN A 70 -11.61 -2.35 6.16
C ASN A 70 -10.10 -2.55 6.26
N THR A 71 -9.49 -1.89 7.24
CA THR A 71 -8.09 -2.11 7.61
C THR A 71 -8.06 -2.71 9.01
N GLN A 72 -7.42 -3.86 9.14
CA GLN A 72 -7.21 -4.53 10.42
C GLN A 72 -5.73 -4.55 10.73
N GLU A 73 -5.34 -4.13 11.93
CA GLU A 73 -3.96 -4.30 12.39
C GLU A 73 -3.68 -5.77 12.65
N THR A 74 -2.69 -6.29 11.95
CA THR A 74 -2.28 -7.69 12.02
C THR A 74 -0.95 -7.84 12.76
N GLY A 75 -0.12 -6.78 12.76
CA GLY A 75 1.16 -6.76 13.44
C GLY A 75 2.29 -7.46 12.68
N HIS A 76 3.54 -7.22 13.13
CA HIS A 76 4.74 -7.59 12.37
C HIS A 76 4.95 -9.08 12.13
N HIS A 77 4.35 -9.96 12.93
CA HIS A 77 4.47 -11.41 12.75
C HIS A 77 3.93 -11.89 11.38
N HIS A 78 3.07 -11.10 10.73
CA HIS A 78 2.58 -11.39 9.38
C HIS A 78 3.64 -11.22 8.29
N ILE A 79 4.68 -10.40 8.56
CA ILE A 79 5.73 -10.09 7.59
C ILE A 79 7.07 -10.76 7.92
N ASP A 80 7.21 -11.43 9.07
CA ASP A 80 8.46 -12.10 9.49
C ASP A 80 8.97 -13.14 8.47
N HIS A 81 8.08 -13.68 7.64
CA HIS A 81 8.39 -14.67 6.61
C HIS A 81 8.53 -14.10 5.20
N MET A 82 8.32 -12.79 5.04
CA MET A 82 8.43 -12.08 3.78
C MET A 82 9.88 -11.75 3.43
N THR A 83 10.07 -11.07 2.30
CA THR A 83 11.39 -10.63 1.85
C THR A 83 12.03 -9.66 2.85
N PRO A 84 13.38 -9.65 2.96
CA PRO A 84 14.10 -8.70 3.82
C PRO A 84 13.80 -7.24 3.51
N GLU A 85 13.45 -6.94 2.26
CA GLU A 85 13.06 -5.60 1.83
C GLU A 85 11.76 -5.15 2.51
N ILE A 86 10.76 -6.03 2.57
CA ILE A 86 9.48 -5.77 3.24
C ILE A 86 9.69 -5.65 4.76
N THR A 87 10.40 -6.59 5.38
CA THR A 87 10.62 -6.55 6.84
C THR A 87 11.39 -5.30 7.26
N THR A 88 12.37 -4.87 6.45
CA THR A 88 13.13 -3.65 6.71
C THR A 88 12.28 -2.40 6.51
N ALA A 89 11.52 -2.32 5.41
CA ALA A 89 10.68 -1.15 5.11
C ALA A 89 9.56 -0.95 6.14
N CYS A 90 9.07 -2.04 6.73
CA CYS A 90 7.97 -2.01 7.68
C CYS A 90 8.39 -2.08 9.14
N ALA A 91 9.67 -2.22 9.47
CA ALA A 91 10.15 -2.48 10.84
C ALA A 91 9.67 -1.47 11.90
N SER A 92 9.41 -0.23 11.49
CA SER A 92 8.97 0.86 12.36
C SER A 92 7.53 1.31 12.10
N LEU A 93 6.78 0.59 11.28
CA LEU A 93 5.44 0.97 10.84
C LEU A 93 4.43 -0.11 11.26
N PRO A 94 3.24 0.28 11.75
CA PRO A 94 2.21 -0.71 12.02
C PRO A 94 1.84 -1.47 10.74
N VAL A 95 1.60 -2.78 10.88
CA VAL A 95 1.25 -3.67 9.77
C VAL A 95 -0.24 -3.95 9.81
N TYR A 96 -0.90 -3.69 8.68
CA TYR A 96 -2.31 -3.85 8.46
C TYR A 96 -2.56 -4.86 7.35
N SER A 97 -3.66 -5.61 7.42
CA SER A 97 -4.29 -6.23 6.25
C SER A 97 -5.48 -5.42 5.81
N PHE A 98 -5.75 -5.39 4.51
CA PHE A 98 -6.96 -4.77 3.97
C PHE A 98 -7.68 -5.69 2.98
N ASP A 99 -9.00 -5.51 2.92
CA ASP A 99 -9.93 -6.15 1.99
C ASP A 99 -10.75 -5.06 1.28
#